data_AF-A0A6D2KIZ8-F1
#
_entry.id   AF-A0A6D2KIZ8-F1
#
_cell.length_a   1.000
_cell.length_b   1.000
_cell.length_c   1.000
_cell.angle_alpha   90.00
_cell.angle_beta   90.00
_cell.angle_gamma   90.00
#
_symmetry.space_group_name_H-M   'P 1'
#
loop_
_entity.id
_entity.type
_entity.pdbx_description
1 polymer ?
#
loop_
_entity_poly.entity_id
_entity_poly.type
_entity_poly.pdbx_seq_one_letter_code
_entity_poly.pdbx_strand_id
1 'polypeptide(L)'
;MSTLASKLKELEELTSNAKQIQDEMLEEILKANANTEYLRRFLHGSSDKNLFQKNVPVSSYEDVKPYIERVANGEPSYIISGEPITNFLLSEWITDLSCRESVSAILGGPNLELADIIEHECSQKSWEGIITRLWPNINSFKAHTTGQMSQYIPTLEFYSKDCLSSPWLMFLLKHYFGVNVNPLCKPQDVSYTFMPNMSYFEFLLVDEGINDEIVDLVDVKIGYYYEPLVTNHFGLYRYKMGDILQATGFYNSAPQFKFVRRKNVVISVQVETTTEEDLLKALNHAAHILESSGLMLMGFTCYSDISTNPGHYVLYWELKAKKTNGIVKLDNKLLVECCCVVEESFDILYKRLRSKSGQLGPLEIRVVQQGTFDSLMDYLISKGASASQYKTPLCINSPGVLAILEDKVLARFFSDKSPPV
;
A
#
# COMPACT_ATOMS: atom_id res chain seq x y z
N MET A 1 -16.57 29.53 -8.59
CA MET A 1 -16.99 28.70 -9.75
C MET A 1 -15.97 28.70 -10.90
N SER A 2 -15.15 29.74 -11.10
CA SER A 2 -14.17 29.83 -12.20
C SER A 2 -12.99 28.84 -12.13
N THR A 3 -12.59 28.39 -10.94
CA THR A 3 -11.42 27.51 -10.77
C THR A 3 -11.69 26.03 -11.03
N LEU A 4 -12.89 25.53 -10.72
CA LEU A 4 -13.23 24.11 -10.94
C LEU A 4 -13.44 23.80 -12.42
N ALA A 5 -14.16 24.67 -13.15
CA ALA A 5 -14.37 24.51 -14.58
C ALA A 5 -13.05 24.55 -15.36
N SER A 6 -12.10 25.39 -14.94
CA SER A 6 -10.75 25.43 -15.52
C SER A 6 -10.00 24.12 -15.31
N LYS A 7 -10.03 23.56 -14.08
CA LYS A 7 -9.37 22.29 -13.77
C LYS A 7 -9.99 21.10 -14.50
N LEU A 8 -11.30 21.10 -14.67
CA LEU A 8 -11.98 20.06 -15.47
C LEU A 8 -11.61 20.17 -16.94
N LYS A 9 -11.54 21.39 -17.49
CA LYS A 9 -11.08 21.59 -18.87
C LYS A 9 -9.65 21.10 -19.07
N GLU A 10 -8.76 21.38 -18.12
CA GLU A 10 -7.39 20.88 -18.12
C GLU A 10 -7.34 19.35 -18.07
N LEU A 11 -8.16 18.71 -17.22
CA LEU A 11 -8.29 17.25 -17.20
C LEU A 11 -8.74 16.68 -18.55
N GLU A 12 -9.76 17.27 -19.19
CA GLU A 12 -10.24 16.84 -20.51
C GLU A 12 -9.15 16.96 -21.58
N GLU A 13 -8.41 18.07 -21.58
CA GLU A 13 -7.33 18.32 -22.54
C GLU A 13 -6.17 17.33 -22.36
N LEU A 14 -5.74 17.12 -21.12
CA LEU A 14 -4.67 16.19 -20.78
C LEU A 14 -5.03 14.75 -21.16
N THR A 15 -6.26 14.33 -20.87
CA THR A 15 -6.72 12.96 -21.12
C THR A 15 -7.13 12.71 -22.56
N SER A 16 -7.46 13.74 -23.35
CA SER A 16 -7.75 13.59 -24.79
C SER A 16 -6.50 13.49 -25.65
N ASN A 17 -5.41 14.14 -25.23
CA ASN A 17 -4.16 14.23 -25.99
C ASN A 17 -3.03 13.35 -25.40
N ALA A 18 -3.39 12.27 -24.72
CA ALA A 18 -2.45 11.49 -23.90
C ALA A 18 -1.19 11.04 -24.64
N LYS A 19 -1.31 10.59 -25.90
CA LYS A 19 -0.18 10.16 -26.72
C LYS A 19 0.81 11.31 -26.98
N GLN A 20 0.29 12.44 -27.47
CA GLN A 20 1.11 13.61 -27.78
C GLN A 20 1.83 14.11 -26.53
N ILE A 21 1.12 14.23 -25.41
CA ILE A 21 1.70 14.70 -24.15
C ILE A 21 2.77 13.74 -23.63
N GLN A 22 2.61 12.42 -23.78
CA GLN A 22 3.64 11.45 -23.40
C GLN A 22 4.90 11.55 -24.27
N ASP A 23 4.73 11.74 -25.58
CA ASP A 23 5.87 11.91 -26.50
C ASP A 23 6.64 13.21 -26.19
N GLU A 24 5.92 14.32 -25.95
CA GLU A 24 6.49 15.61 -25.54
C GLU A 24 7.19 15.51 -24.17
N MET A 25 6.55 14.89 -23.17
CA MET A 25 7.10 14.66 -21.83
C MET A 25 8.42 13.89 -21.88
N LEU A 26 8.48 12.81 -22.66
CA LEU A 26 9.72 12.05 -22.81
C LEU A 26 10.80 12.89 -23.47
N GLU A 27 10.47 13.61 -24.55
CA GLU A 27 11.44 14.47 -25.24
C GLU A 27 12.01 15.55 -24.31
N GLU A 28 11.16 16.18 -23.49
CA GLU A 28 11.58 17.16 -22.48
C GLU A 28 12.51 16.54 -21.42
N ILE A 29 12.14 15.39 -20.85
CA ILE A 29 12.96 14.68 -19.86
C ILE A 29 14.33 14.32 -20.46
N LEU A 30 14.36 13.79 -21.68
CA LEU A 30 15.60 13.35 -22.33
C LEU A 30 16.49 14.54 -22.70
N LYS A 31 15.93 15.66 -23.16
CA LYS A 31 16.71 16.88 -23.44
C LYS A 31 17.30 17.48 -22.16
N ALA A 32 16.49 17.60 -21.11
CA ALA A 32 16.95 18.12 -19.83
C ALA A 32 18.09 17.26 -19.23
N ASN A 33 17.99 15.94 -19.42
CA ASN A 33 18.92 14.99 -18.83
C ASN A 33 20.00 14.47 -19.79
N ALA A 34 20.11 15.01 -21.01
CA ALA A 34 20.98 14.47 -22.07
C ALA A 34 22.46 14.33 -21.68
N ASN A 35 22.92 15.20 -20.78
CA ASN A 35 24.30 15.26 -20.32
C ASN A 35 24.54 14.55 -18.98
N THR A 36 23.53 13.89 -18.40
CA THR A 36 23.72 13.19 -17.12
C THR A 36 24.65 11.99 -17.28
N GLU A 37 25.38 11.64 -16.22
CA GLU A 37 26.28 10.48 -16.24
C GLU A 37 25.54 9.19 -16.61
N TYR A 38 24.29 9.05 -16.14
CA TYR A 38 23.44 7.91 -16.46
C TYR A 38 23.04 7.86 -17.94
N LEU A 39 22.33 8.86 -18.47
CA LEU A 39 21.79 8.79 -19.85
C LEU A 39 22.88 8.84 -20.92
N ARG A 40 24.00 9.50 -20.65
CA ARG A 40 25.11 9.57 -21.61
C ARG A 40 25.68 8.19 -21.97
N ARG A 41 25.55 7.21 -21.08
CA ARG A 41 25.99 5.82 -21.30
C ARG A 41 25.13 5.09 -22.33
N PHE A 42 23.86 5.50 -22.49
CA PHE A 42 22.88 4.78 -23.32
C PHE A 42 22.45 5.56 -24.57
N LEU A 43 22.39 6.90 -24.49
CA LEU A 43 21.82 7.73 -25.55
C LEU A 43 22.81 8.69 -26.20
N HIS A 44 24.00 8.90 -25.60
CA HIS A 44 25.02 9.81 -26.12
C HIS A 44 24.48 11.20 -26.52
N GLY A 45 23.49 11.72 -25.77
CA GLY A 45 22.87 13.02 -26.00
C GLY A 45 21.64 13.03 -26.93
N SER A 46 21.20 11.88 -27.44
CA SER A 46 19.97 11.77 -28.22
C SER A 46 18.71 11.86 -27.34
N SER A 47 17.66 12.50 -27.86
CA SER A 47 16.32 12.55 -27.26
C SER A 47 15.28 11.75 -28.05
N ASP A 48 15.72 10.86 -28.94
CA ASP A 48 14.83 10.02 -29.76
C ASP A 48 14.20 8.88 -28.93
N LYS A 49 12.87 8.78 -29.00
CA LYS A 49 12.08 7.78 -28.26
C LYS A 49 12.43 6.34 -28.62
N ASN A 50 12.70 6.03 -29.89
CA ASN A 50 13.01 4.66 -30.30
C ASN A 50 14.40 4.24 -29.78
N LEU A 51 15.37 5.15 -29.79
CA LEU A 51 16.67 4.92 -29.17
C LEU A 51 16.55 4.78 -27.65
N PHE A 52 15.68 5.55 -27.00
CA PHE A 52 15.37 5.40 -25.57
C PHE A 52 14.84 3.99 -25.25
N GLN A 53 13.77 3.57 -25.91
CA GLN A 53 13.14 2.26 -25.67
C GLN A 53 14.10 1.09 -25.97
N LYS A 54 15.00 1.26 -26.94
CA LYS A 54 15.98 0.25 -27.34
C LYS A 54 17.21 0.16 -26.43
N ASN A 55 17.77 1.30 -26.02
CA ASN A 55 19.09 1.35 -25.38
C ASN A 55 19.04 1.52 -23.87
N VAL A 56 17.98 2.13 -23.32
CA VAL A 56 17.87 2.34 -21.87
C VAL A 56 17.23 1.09 -21.25
N PRO A 57 17.92 0.40 -20.32
CA PRO A 57 17.38 -0.79 -19.69
C PRO A 57 16.27 -0.43 -18.70
N VAL A 58 15.37 -1.38 -18.47
CA VAL A 58 14.44 -1.32 -17.35
C VAL A 58 15.22 -1.42 -16.04
N SER A 59 15.00 -0.50 -15.10
CA SER A 59 15.77 -0.37 -13.88
C SER A 59 14.96 -0.69 -12.62
N SER A 60 15.65 -1.10 -11.56
CA SER A 60 15.13 -1.31 -10.20
C SER A 60 15.83 -0.39 -9.20
N TYR A 61 15.40 -0.41 -7.93
CA TYR A 61 16.02 0.41 -6.89
C TYR A 61 17.53 0.12 -6.75
N GLU A 62 17.95 -1.14 -6.82
CA GLU A 62 19.36 -1.52 -6.67
C GLU A 62 20.25 -0.97 -7.79
N ASP A 63 19.69 -0.75 -8.98
CA ASP A 63 20.43 -0.17 -10.12
C ASP A 63 20.64 1.35 -9.94
N VAL A 64 19.70 2.02 -9.27
CA VAL A 64 19.68 3.47 -9.08
C VAL A 64 20.35 3.90 -7.76
N LYS A 65 20.32 3.03 -6.74
CA LYS A 65 20.85 3.25 -5.40
C LYS A 65 22.28 3.81 -5.37
N PRO A 66 23.26 3.32 -6.15
CA PRO A 66 24.62 3.87 -6.14
C PRO A 66 24.67 5.35 -6.51
N TYR A 67 23.82 5.80 -7.44
CA TYR A 67 23.75 7.21 -7.84
C TYR A 67 23.08 8.06 -6.77
N ILE A 68 22.03 7.54 -6.14
CA ILE A 68 21.36 8.21 -4.99
C ILE A 68 22.35 8.40 -3.85
N GLU A 69 23.10 7.36 -3.47
CA GLU A 69 24.09 7.42 -2.40
C GLU A 69 25.20 8.43 -2.71
N ARG A 70 25.68 8.50 -3.95
CA ARG A 70 26.67 9.50 -4.38
C ARG A 70 26.17 10.93 -4.23
N VAL A 71 24.95 11.22 -4.72
CA VAL A 71 24.35 12.56 -4.58
C VAL A 71 24.05 12.88 -3.10
N ALA A 72 23.57 11.90 -2.32
CA ALA A 72 23.36 12.06 -0.88
C ALA A 72 24.66 12.35 -0.11
N ASN A 73 25.79 11.80 -0.56
CA ASN A 73 27.12 12.08 -0.03
C ASN A 73 27.75 13.37 -0.57
N GLY A 74 26.99 14.19 -1.29
CA GLY A 74 27.38 15.54 -1.71
C GLY A 74 27.93 15.65 -3.14
N GLU A 75 27.89 14.58 -3.95
CA GLU A 75 28.18 14.72 -5.37
C GLU A 75 27.06 15.50 -6.12
N PRO A 76 27.37 16.19 -7.22
CA PRO A 76 26.38 16.97 -7.96
C PRO A 76 25.25 16.14 -8.58
N SER A 77 24.05 16.73 -8.65
CA SER A 77 22.84 16.05 -9.16
C SER A 77 22.93 15.54 -10.60
N TYR A 78 23.77 16.17 -11.45
CA TYR A 78 23.97 15.81 -12.87
C TYR A 78 24.47 14.37 -13.09
N ILE A 79 24.84 13.66 -12.03
CA ILE A 79 25.08 12.22 -12.06
C ILE A 79 23.85 11.46 -12.54
N ILE A 80 22.65 11.91 -12.16
CA ILE A 80 21.41 11.22 -12.48
C ILE A 80 20.28 12.15 -12.97
N SER A 81 20.28 13.44 -12.61
CA SER A 81 19.29 14.41 -13.06
C SER A 81 19.94 15.72 -13.50
N GLY A 82 19.51 16.26 -14.64
CA GLY A 82 19.90 17.56 -15.15
C GLY A 82 19.29 18.72 -14.34
N GLU A 83 18.26 18.45 -13.54
CA GLU A 83 17.76 19.39 -12.55
C GLU A 83 18.49 19.24 -11.21
N PRO A 84 18.73 20.36 -10.47
CA PRO A 84 19.28 20.27 -9.14
C PRO A 84 18.36 19.45 -8.23
N ILE A 85 18.89 18.38 -7.64
CA ILE A 85 18.24 17.67 -6.55
C ILE A 85 18.37 18.59 -5.32
N THR A 86 17.36 19.41 -5.11
CA THR A 86 17.36 20.47 -4.08
C THR A 86 17.19 19.92 -2.68
N ASN A 87 16.46 18.81 -2.52
CA ASN A 87 16.23 18.13 -1.25
C ASN A 87 15.99 16.64 -1.49
N PHE A 88 16.54 15.78 -0.63
CA PHE A 88 16.00 14.44 -0.44
C PHE A 88 14.87 14.55 0.59
N LEU A 89 13.63 14.29 0.18
CA LEU A 89 12.48 14.34 1.09
C LEU A 89 12.53 13.16 2.06
N LEU A 90 13.04 13.42 3.26
CA LEU A 90 12.82 12.65 4.49
C LEU A 90 11.99 13.51 5.43
N SER A 91 10.91 12.95 5.98
CA SER A 91 10.07 13.65 6.95
C SER A 91 10.74 13.55 8.32
N GLU A 92 11.20 14.68 8.86
CA GLU A 92 11.78 14.77 10.20
C GLU A 92 10.81 15.49 11.14
N TRP A 93 10.55 14.88 12.30
CA TRP A 93 9.58 15.40 13.26
C TRP A 93 10.02 16.73 13.86
N ILE A 94 9.12 17.69 13.74
CA ILE A 94 9.28 19.09 14.14
C ILE A 94 9.42 19.20 15.66
N THR A 95 10.57 19.69 16.13
CA THR A 95 10.82 20.16 17.51
C THR A 95 10.83 21.68 17.62
N ASP A 96 10.34 22.36 16.57
CA ASP A 96 10.45 23.79 16.36
C ASP A 96 9.62 24.62 17.37
N LEU A 97 10.29 25.59 18.00
CA LEU A 97 9.69 26.50 18.98
C LEU A 97 8.61 27.39 18.36
N SER A 98 8.79 27.80 17.09
CA SER A 98 7.83 28.64 16.36
C SER A 98 6.53 27.88 16.08
N CYS A 99 6.59 26.57 15.83
CA CYS A 99 5.40 25.72 15.76
C CYS A 99 4.65 25.66 17.10
N ARG A 100 5.37 25.55 18.23
CA ARG A 100 4.74 25.58 19.57
C ARG A 100 4.06 26.91 19.87
N GLU A 101 4.74 28.02 19.58
CA GLU A 101 4.17 29.37 19.76
C GLU A 101 2.95 29.59 18.85
N SER A 102 3.00 29.11 17.60
CA SER A 102 1.88 29.18 16.65
C SER A 102 0.67 28.36 17.11
N VAL A 103 0.89 27.13 17.59
CA VAL A 103 -0.18 26.28 18.13
C VAL A 103 -0.76 26.88 19.41
N SER A 104 0.09 27.47 20.27
CA SER A 104 -0.37 28.14 21.48
C SER A 104 -1.21 29.40 21.17
N ALA A 105 -0.90 30.11 20.08
CA ALA A 105 -1.71 31.22 19.59
C ALA A 105 -3.06 30.75 19.00
N ILE A 106 -3.11 29.56 18.38
CA ILE A 106 -4.35 28.97 17.83
C ILE A 106 -5.26 28.41 18.93
N LEU A 107 -4.68 27.80 19.96
CA LEU A 107 -5.45 27.18 21.06
C LEU A 107 -6.17 28.21 21.94
N GLY A 108 -5.81 29.49 21.87
CA GLY A 108 -6.58 30.60 22.47
C GLY A 108 -6.66 30.62 24.00
N GLY A 109 -5.92 29.74 24.69
CA GLY A 109 -5.92 29.59 26.14
C GLY A 109 -6.74 28.39 26.65
N PRO A 110 -6.85 28.20 27.97
CA PRO A 110 -7.57 27.08 28.57
C PRO A 110 -9.08 27.20 28.32
N ASN A 111 -9.68 26.11 27.84
CA ASN A 111 -11.12 25.98 27.65
C ASN A 111 -11.63 24.77 28.45
N LEU A 112 -12.11 25.03 29.67
CA LEU A 112 -12.55 23.99 30.60
C LEU A 112 -13.80 23.26 30.10
N GLU A 113 -14.74 23.98 29.49
CA GLU A 113 -15.97 23.39 28.96
C GLU A 113 -15.67 22.41 27.81
N LEU A 114 -14.76 22.78 26.91
CA LEU A 114 -14.29 21.87 25.86
C LEU A 114 -13.55 20.66 26.44
N ALA A 115 -12.74 20.86 27.48
CA ALA A 115 -12.04 19.77 28.15
C ALA A 115 -13.03 18.78 28.80
N ASP A 116 -14.06 19.28 29.49
CA ASP A 116 -15.10 18.46 30.13
C ASP A 116 -15.91 17.67 29.09
N ILE A 117 -16.23 18.27 27.93
CA ILE A 117 -16.91 17.58 26.82
C ILE A 117 -16.04 16.45 26.27
N ILE A 118 -14.75 16.73 25.99
CA ILE A 118 -13.81 15.71 25.49
C ILE A 118 -13.64 14.58 26.51
N GLU A 119 -13.51 14.92 27.79
CA GLU A 119 -13.39 13.94 28.87
C GLU A 119 -14.65 13.08 28.98
N HIS A 120 -15.84 13.70 28.91
CA HIS A 120 -17.11 12.98 28.92
C HIS A 120 -17.20 11.97 27.77
N GLU A 121 -16.84 12.37 26.55
CA GLU A 121 -16.89 11.50 25.36
C GLU A 121 -15.84 10.38 25.39
N CYS A 122 -14.62 10.67 25.86
CA CYS A 122 -13.53 9.71 25.97
C CYS A 122 -13.71 8.72 27.13
N SER A 123 -14.43 9.12 28.19
CA SER A 123 -14.74 8.26 29.35
C SER A 123 -15.83 7.22 29.09
N GLN A 124 -16.52 7.31 27.94
CA GLN A 124 -17.54 6.33 27.55
C GLN A 124 -16.94 4.93 27.41
N LYS A 125 -17.72 3.91 27.81
CA LYS A 125 -17.29 2.50 27.74
C LYS A 125 -16.99 2.02 26.33
N SER A 126 -17.67 2.59 25.33
CA SER A 126 -17.48 2.28 23.91
C SER A 126 -17.07 3.52 23.14
N TRP A 127 -16.06 3.36 22.30
CA TRP A 127 -15.60 4.39 21.37
C TRP A 127 -16.25 4.27 19.99
N GLU A 128 -17.29 3.44 19.83
CA GLU A 128 -18.06 3.34 18.58
C GLU A 128 -18.61 4.71 18.18
N GLY A 129 -18.23 5.26 17.02
CA GLY A 129 -18.64 6.61 16.58
C GLY A 129 -17.91 7.77 17.28
N ILE A 130 -16.79 7.53 17.97
CA ILE A 130 -16.05 8.59 18.68
C ILE A 130 -15.66 9.75 17.76
N ILE A 131 -15.36 9.49 16.48
CA ILE A 131 -14.97 10.54 15.52
C ILE A 131 -16.13 11.52 15.31
N THR A 132 -17.35 11.03 15.11
CA THR A 132 -18.51 11.90 14.91
C THR A 132 -19.00 12.54 16.21
N ARG A 133 -18.65 11.98 17.39
CA ARG A 133 -18.93 12.63 18.68
C ARG A 133 -17.96 13.79 18.98
N LEU A 134 -16.66 13.59 18.75
CA LEU A 134 -15.65 14.63 18.95
C LEU A 134 -15.70 15.71 17.85
N TRP A 135 -16.02 15.32 16.62
CA TRP A 135 -16.14 16.22 15.47
C TRP A 135 -17.54 16.12 14.86
N PRO A 136 -18.58 16.69 15.49
CA PRO A 136 -19.98 16.54 15.06
C PRO A 136 -20.28 17.12 13.67
N ASN A 137 -19.44 18.04 13.19
CA ASN A 137 -19.58 18.66 11.87
C ASN A 137 -18.70 17.99 10.79
N ILE A 138 -18.15 16.79 11.05
CA ILE A 138 -17.32 16.08 10.07
C ILE A 138 -18.19 15.51 8.94
N ASN A 139 -17.92 15.95 7.70
CA ASN A 139 -18.64 15.49 6.52
C ASN A 139 -17.96 14.29 5.84
N SER A 140 -16.63 14.21 5.93
CA SER A 140 -15.82 13.11 5.42
C SER A 140 -14.42 13.14 6.04
N PHE A 141 -13.72 12.01 6.04
CA PHE A 141 -12.30 11.92 6.38
C PHE A 141 -11.50 11.39 5.19
N LYS A 142 -10.22 11.78 5.10
CA LYS A 142 -9.32 11.39 4.01
C LYS A 142 -8.34 10.35 4.52
N ALA A 143 -8.41 9.14 3.98
CA ALA A 143 -7.52 8.05 4.34
C ALA A 143 -7.34 7.08 3.17
N HIS A 144 -6.19 6.44 3.12
CA HIS A 144 -5.92 5.32 2.23
C HIS A 144 -6.67 4.07 2.70
N THR A 145 -7.57 3.53 1.88
CA THR A 145 -8.38 2.34 2.22
C THR A 145 -8.27 1.22 1.18
N THR A 146 -7.36 1.34 0.21
CA THR A 146 -7.14 0.33 -0.84
C THR A 146 -5.95 -0.60 -0.52
N GLY A 147 -5.88 -1.75 -1.19
CA GLY A 147 -4.84 -2.77 -0.96
C GLY A 147 -4.84 -3.26 0.48
N GLN A 148 -3.65 -3.44 1.09
CA GLN A 148 -3.49 -3.78 2.50
C GLN A 148 -4.30 -2.89 3.48
N MET A 149 -4.53 -1.62 3.16
CA MET A 149 -5.21 -0.70 4.09
C MET A 149 -6.72 -1.01 4.19
N SER A 150 -7.28 -1.78 3.25
CA SER A 150 -8.69 -2.19 3.28
C SER A 150 -9.08 -2.97 4.53
N GLN A 151 -8.11 -3.66 5.15
CA GLN A 151 -8.31 -4.38 6.42
C GLN A 151 -8.81 -3.47 7.56
N TYR A 152 -8.48 -2.17 7.50
CA TYR A 152 -8.84 -1.22 8.55
C TYR A 152 -10.23 -0.60 8.34
N ILE A 153 -10.90 -0.89 7.21
CA ILE A 153 -12.24 -0.36 6.91
C ILE A 153 -13.23 -0.67 8.03
N PRO A 154 -13.38 -1.91 8.54
CA PRO A 154 -14.33 -2.20 9.62
C PRO A 154 -14.00 -1.45 10.92
N THR A 155 -12.71 -1.26 11.21
CA THR A 155 -12.25 -0.49 12.38
C THR A 155 -12.57 1.00 12.21
N LEU A 156 -12.36 1.55 11.01
CA LEU A 156 -12.70 2.93 10.69
C LEU A 156 -14.22 3.14 10.76
N GLU A 157 -15.02 2.25 10.19
CA GLU A 157 -16.48 2.25 10.26
C GLU A 157 -16.98 2.23 11.72
N PHE A 158 -16.38 1.39 12.56
CA PHE A 158 -16.70 1.35 13.99
C PHE A 158 -16.47 2.71 14.67
N TYR A 159 -15.34 3.38 14.42
CA TYR A 159 -15.05 4.68 15.05
C TYR A 159 -15.75 5.87 14.39
N SER A 160 -16.17 5.75 13.13
CA SER A 160 -16.77 6.85 12.35
C SER A 160 -18.29 6.82 12.26
N LYS A 161 -18.94 5.68 12.57
CA LYS A 161 -20.40 5.46 12.60
C LYS A 161 -21.16 6.23 11.51
N ASP A 162 -21.27 5.61 10.33
CA ASP A 162 -21.98 6.11 9.14
C ASP A 162 -21.35 7.32 8.41
N CYS A 163 -20.20 7.84 8.85
CA CYS A 163 -19.39 8.79 8.07
C CYS A 163 -18.49 8.10 7.02
N LEU A 164 -18.94 6.99 6.42
CA LEU A 164 -18.24 6.33 5.31
C LEU A 164 -19.01 6.53 4.02
N SER A 165 -18.69 7.62 3.32
CA SER A 165 -18.96 7.77 1.90
C SER A 165 -18.08 8.86 1.35
N SER A 166 -16.78 8.59 1.24
CA SER A 166 -16.07 8.86 -0.01
C SER A 166 -14.58 8.48 0.10
N PRO A 167 -14.04 7.70 -0.86
CA PRO A 167 -12.61 7.51 -1.02
C PRO A 167 -11.98 8.80 -1.56
N TRP A 168 -11.87 9.82 -0.72
CA TRP A 168 -11.11 11.02 -1.04
C TRP A 168 -9.61 10.71 -0.93
N LEU A 169 -8.99 10.64 -2.10
CA LEU A 169 -7.55 10.70 -2.37
C LEU A 169 -6.72 9.55 -1.77
N MET A 170 -6.29 8.67 -2.68
CA MET A 170 -5.07 7.90 -2.49
C MET A 170 -3.86 8.79 -2.84
N PHE A 171 -3.10 9.25 -1.83
CA PHE A 171 -1.74 9.77 -1.98
C PHE A 171 -0.69 8.64 -2.00
N LEU A 172 -0.40 8.06 -3.16
CA LEU A 172 0.85 7.28 -3.23
C LEU A 172 2.00 8.28 -3.11
N LEU A 173 2.78 8.15 -2.03
CA LEU A 173 3.94 8.98 -1.80
C LEU A 173 4.97 8.75 -2.92
N LYS A 174 5.43 9.88 -3.43
CA LYS A 174 6.43 10.11 -4.49
C LYS A 174 5.93 9.78 -5.90
N HIS A 175 5.18 10.76 -6.44
CA HIS A 175 4.69 10.95 -7.82
C HIS A 175 3.20 10.61 -8.01
N TYR A 176 2.41 11.67 -8.15
CA TYR A 176 0.99 11.63 -8.49
C TYR A 176 0.83 11.11 -9.93
N PHE A 177 0.50 9.82 -10.12
CA PHE A 177 0.37 9.27 -11.47
C PHE A 177 -1.04 9.33 -12.05
N GLY A 178 -2.09 9.40 -11.22
CA GLY A 178 -3.46 9.37 -11.71
C GLY A 178 -4.51 9.86 -10.73
N VAL A 179 -5.72 10.12 -11.26
CA VAL A 179 -6.89 10.62 -10.52
C VAL A 179 -8.08 9.69 -10.70
N ASN A 180 -8.88 9.48 -9.65
CA ASN A 180 -10.17 8.80 -9.79
C ASN A 180 -11.21 9.81 -10.30
N VAL A 181 -11.57 9.69 -11.57
CA VAL A 181 -12.57 10.54 -12.25
C VAL A 181 -14.03 10.21 -11.85
N ASN A 182 -14.26 9.08 -11.18
CA ASN A 182 -15.55 8.72 -10.61
C ASN A 182 -15.43 8.49 -9.08
N PRO A 183 -15.29 9.56 -8.27
CA PRO A 183 -14.99 9.46 -6.84
C PRO A 183 -16.12 8.90 -5.98
N LEU A 184 -17.33 8.74 -6.55
CA LEU A 184 -18.50 8.18 -5.86
C LEU A 184 -18.69 6.68 -6.13
N CYS A 185 -17.77 6.04 -6.87
CA CYS A 185 -17.83 4.60 -7.08
C CYS A 185 -17.59 3.83 -5.76
N LYS A 186 -18.04 2.58 -5.73
CA LYS A 186 -17.79 1.69 -4.59
C LYS A 186 -16.28 1.42 -4.47
N PRO A 187 -15.74 1.20 -3.26
CA PRO A 187 -14.30 0.95 -3.06
C PRO A 187 -13.71 -0.17 -3.95
N GLN A 188 -14.49 -1.21 -4.24
CA GLN A 188 -14.11 -2.35 -5.09
C GLN A 188 -14.04 -2.03 -6.59
N ASP A 189 -14.69 -0.94 -7.03
CA ASP A 189 -14.82 -0.51 -8.43
C ASP A 189 -13.89 0.68 -8.75
N VAL A 190 -13.01 1.05 -7.82
CA VAL A 190 -12.09 2.19 -7.97
C VAL A 190 -11.08 1.93 -9.09
N SER A 191 -11.02 2.86 -10.03
CA SER A 191 -10.02 2.91 -11.09
C SER A 191 -9.42 4.32 -11.18
N TYR A 192 -8.15 4.41 -11.51
CA TYR A 192 -7.40 5.67 -11.58
C TYR A 192 -7.03 5.98 -13.03
N THR A 193 -7.44 7.14 -13.53
CA THR A 193 -7.02 7.66 -14.83
C THR A 193 -5.60 8.20 -14.72
N PHE A 194 -4.66 7.65 -15.48
CA PHE A 194 -3.28 8.14 -15.47
C PHE A 194 -3.19 9.52 -16.13
N MET A 195 -2.45 10.44 -15.50
CA MET A 195 -2.26 11.82 -15.94
C MET A 195 -1.01 11.91 -16.83
N PRO A 196 -1.16 12.12 -18.14
CA PRO A 196 -0.05 12.01 -19.10
C PRO A 196 1.07 13.04 -18.90
N ASN A 197 0.84 14.13 -18.18
CA ASN A 197 1.80 15.20 -17.96
C ASN A 197 2.66 15.02 -16.69
N MET A 198 2.53 13.91 -15.96
CA MET A 198 3.18 13.74 -14.67
C MET A 198 4.56 13.08 -14.75
N SER A 199 4.73 12.16 -15.70
CA SER A 199 5.95 11.44 -16.02
C SER A 199 5.73 10.72 -17.35
N TYR A 200 6.79 10.22 -17.99
CA TYR A 200 6.63 9.27 -19.09
C TYR A 200 6.39 7.86 -18.53
N PHE A 201 5.36 7.19 -19.06
CA PHE A 201 4.89 5.89 -18.60
C PHE A 201 5.00 4.84 -19.70
N GLU A 202 5.65 3.74 -19.36
CA GLU A 202 5.57 2.49 -20.09
C GLU A 202 4.96 1.42 -19.18
N PHE A 203 4.50 0.32 -19.75
CA PHE A 203 3.82 -0.76 -19.03
C PHE A 203 4.39 -2.10 -19.46
N LEU A 204 5.01 -2.80 -18.51
CA LEU A 204 5.49 -4.16 -18.71
C LEU A 204 4.32 -5.13 -18.51
N LEU A 205 4.01 -5.95 -19.50
CA LEU A 205 2.94 -6.95 -19.43
C LEU A 205 3.28 -8.09 -18.45
N VAL A 206 2.31 -8.53 -17.66
CA VAL A 206 2.47 -9.51 -16.55
C VAL A 206 1.58 -10.76 -16.73
N ASP A 207 0.86 -10.89 -17.84
CA ASP A 207 -0.04 -12.02 -18.10
C ASP A 207 0.69 -13.31 -18.53
N GLU A 208 0.12 -14.47 -18.18
CA GLU A 208 0.74 -15.79 -18.36
C GLU A 208 1.14 -16.07 -19.83
N GLY A 209 2.44 -16.23 -20.07
CA GLY A 209 3.00 -16.68 -21.37
C GLY A 209 3.63 -15.60 -22.23
N ILE A 210 3.48 -14.31 -21.88
CA ILE A 210 4.15 -13.17 -22.52
C ILE A 210 4.84 -12.35 -21.44
N ASN A 211 6.01 -12.81 -20.99
CA ASN A 211 6.90 -11.98 -20.20
C ASN A 211 7.73 -11.12 -21.16
N ASP A 212 7.90 -9.83 -20.85
CA ASP A 212 8.82 -8.86 -21.47
C ASP A 212 8.26 -7.98 -22.61
N GLU A 213 6.96 -8.01 -22.93
CA GLU A 213 6.36 -6.98 -23.78
C GLU A 213 6.18 -5.68 -22.98
N ILE A 214 6.76 -4.58 -23.48
CA ILE A 214 6.61 -3.23 -22.91
C ILE A 214 5.82 -2.39 -23.90
N VAL A 215 4.74 -1.78 -23.42
CA VAL A 215 3.84 -0.94 -24.22
C VAL A 215 3.81 0.50 -23.69
N ASP A 216 3.53 1.46 -24.56
CA ASP A 216 3.30 2.85 -24.17
C ASP A 216 1.96 3.01 -23.43
N LEU A 217 1.79 4.12 -22.70
CA LEU A 217 0.56 4.46 -21.96
C LEU A 217 -0.74 4.23 -22.76
N VAL A 218 -0.79 4.64 -24.03
CA VAL A 218 -2.01 4.58 -24.83
C VAL A 218 -2.25 3.23 -25.50
N ASP A 219 -1.26 2.32 -25.46
CA ASP A 219 -1.30 1.04 -26.16
C ASP A 219 -1.68 -0.15 -25.24
N VAL A 220 -2.03 0.14 -23.97
CA VAL A 220 -2.48 -0.87 -23.02
C VAL A 220 -3.83 -1.47 -23.42
N LYS A 221 -4.00 -2.77 -23.16
CA LYS A 221 -5.22 -3.52 -23.48
C LYS A 221 -6.08 -3.73 -22.24
N ILE A 222 -7.37 -3.43 -22.34
CA ILE A 222 -8.35 -3.62 -21.26
C ILE A 222 -8.37 -5.10 -20.84
N GLY A 223 -8.41 -5.34 -19.53
CA GLY A 223 -8.45 -6.67 -18.92
C GLY A 223 -7.08 -7.26 -18.60
N TYR A 224 -6.01 -6.76 -19.21
CA TYR A 224 -4.64 -7.24 -19.02
C TYR A 224 -3.97 -6.58 -17.80
N TYR A 225 -2.94 -7.25 -17.29
CA TYR A 225 -2.18 -6.84 -16.11
C TYR A 225 -0.79 -6.32 -16.47
N TYR A 226 -0.42 -5.20 -15.86
CA TYR A 226 0.82 -4.50 -16.16
C TYR A 226 1.57 -4.07 -14.90
N GLU A 227 2.90 -4.05 -14.98
CA GLU A 227 3.77 -3.36 -14.05
C GLU A 227 4.19 -2.02 -14.69
N PRO A 228 3.85 -0.86 -14.08
CA PRO A 228 4.20 0.42 -14.66
C PRO A 228 5.70 0.71 -14.50
N LEU A 229 6.29 1.22 -15.57
CA LEU A 229 7.65 1.72 -15.64
C LEU A 229 7.60 3.23 -15.76
N VAL A 230 8.36 3.92 -14.91
CA VAL A 230 8.31 5.38 -14.82
C VAL A 230 9.63 5.99 -15.27
N THR A 231 9.53 7.02 -16.10
CA THR A 231 10.64 7.91 -16.45
C THR A 231 10.28 9.35 -16.07
N ASN A 232 11.11 10.01 -15.28
CA ASN A 232 10.83 11.37 -14.76
C ASN A 232 12.02 12.33 -14.91
N HIS A 233 11.79 13.62 -14.62
CA HIS A 233 12.82 14.65 -14.67
C HIS A 233 13.95 14.42 -13.65
N PHE A 234 13.65 13.76 -12.54
CA PHE A 234 14.57 13.54 -11.41
C PHE A 234 15.47 12.30 -11.56
N GLY A 235 15.56 11.74 -12.76
CA GLY A 235 16.57 10.75 -13.08
C GLY A 235 16.18 9.30 -12.81
N LEU A 236 14.89 9.02 -12.62
CA LEU A 236 14.37 7.66 -12.76
C LEU A 236 14.12 7.42 -14.24
N TYR A 237 14.66 6.32 -14.78
CA TYR A 237 14.52 5.94 -16.19
C TYR A 237 14.06 4.50 -16.30
N ARG A 238 12.90 4.28 -16.92
CA ARG A 238 12.23 2.96 -17.03
C ARG A 238 12.21 2.20 -15.71
N TYR A 239 11.95 2.94 -14.63
CA TYR A 239 12.04 2.43 -13.27
C TYR A 239 10.82 1.59 -12.92
N LYS A 240 11.05 0.35 -12.46
CA LYS A 240 9.99 -0.55 -12.00
C LYS A 240 9.37 -0.05 -10.72
N MET A 241 8.09 0.27 -10.76
CA MET A 241 7.35 0.69 -9.57
C MET A 241 7.03 -0.48 -8.61
N GLY A 242 6.98 -1.72 -9.13
CA GLY A 242 6.64 -2.91 -8.35
C GLY A 242 5.15 -3.06 -8.02
N ASP A 243 4.29 -2.19 -8.57
CA ASP A 243 2.83 -2.29 -8.50
C ASP A 243 2.32 -3.09 -9.72
N ILE A 244 1.29 -3.93 -9.53
CA ILE A 244 0.58 -4.62 -10.59
C ILE A 244 -0.79 -3.95 -10.74
N LEU A 245 -1.07 -3.51 -11.96
CA LEU A 245 -2.25 -2.75 -12.32
C LEU A 245 -3.03 -3.50 -13.39
N GLN A 246 -4.35 -3.54 -13.24
CA GLN A 246 -5.24 -4.04 -14.30
C GLN A 246 -5.80 -2.88 -15.08
N ALA A 247 -5.67 -2.89 -16.41
CA ALA A 247 -6.33 -1.90 -17.26
C ALA A 247 -7.84 -2.15 -17.28
N THR A 248 -8.64 -1.21 -16.75
CA THR A 248 -10.10 -1.37 -16.60
C THR A 248 -10.90 -0.58 -17.61
N GLY A 249 -10.29 0.41 -18.27
CA GLY A 249 -10.98 1.25 -19.24
C GLY A 249 -10.11 2.41 -19.69
N PHE A 250 -10.75 3.40 -20.32
CA PHE A 250 -10.14 4.65 -20.75
C PHE A 250 -11.07 5.81 -20.39
N TYR A 251 -10.48 6.91 -19.94
CA TYR A 251 -11.12 8.21 -19.89
C TYR A 251 -10.53 9.05 -21.02
N ASN A 252 -11.34 9.35 -22.04
CA ASN A 252 -10.85 9.85 -23.32
C ASN A 252 -9.79 8.90 -23.91
N SER A 253 -8.55 9.35 -24.13
CA SER A 253 -7.43 8.51 -24.59
C SER A 253 -6.48 8.08 -23.47
N ALA A 254 -6.69 8.53 -22.23
CA ALA A 254 -5.89 8.14 -21.08
C ALA A 254 -6.45 6.85 -20.44
N PRO A 255 -5.61 5.81 -20.22
CA PRO A 255 -6.06 4.57 -19.62
C PRO A 255 -6.41 4.74 -18.14
N GLN A 256 -7.33 3.88 -17.69
CA GLN A 256 -7.73 3.74 -16.31
C GLN A 256 -7.24 2.40 -15.77
N PHE A 257 -6.65 2.45 -14.58
CA PHE A 257 -6.10 1.27 -13.94
C PHE A 257 -6.72 1.03 -12.57
N LYS A 258 -7.07 -0.23 -12.31
CA LYS A 258 -7.34 -0.73 -10.98
C LYS A 258 -6.05 -1.25 -10.36
N PHE A 259 -5.74 -0.80 -9.16
CA PHE A 259 -4.65 -1.38 -8.39
C PHE A 259 -5.01 -2.81 -7.99
N VAL A 260 -4.11 -3.76 -8.29
CA VAL A 260 -4.31 -5.17 -7.97
C VAL A 260 -3.47 -5.55 -6.74
N ARG A 261 -2.15 -5.46 -6.86
CA ARG A 261 -1.21 -5.90 -5.82
C ARG A 261 0.18 -5.30 -6.01
N ARG A 262 1.07 -5.44 -5.02
CA ARG A 262 2.52 -5.34 -5.27
C ARG A 262 3.08 -6.67 -5.74
N LYS A 263 4.11 -6.63 -6.60
CA LYS A 263 4.75 -7.82 -7.21
C LYS A 263 5.39 -8.76 -6.18
N ASN A 264 5.62 -8.31 -4.96
CA ASN A 264 6.22 -9.14 -3.92
C ASN A 264 5.27 -10.28 -3.50
N VAL A 265 5.73 -11.51 -3.71
CA VAL A 265 5.19 -12.71 -3.06
C VAL A 265 5.20 -12.47 -1.56
N VAL A 266 4.08 -12.69 -0.89
CA VAL A 266 3.97 -12.43 0.55
C VAL A 266 4.51 -13.62 1.32
N ILE A 267 4.07 -14.84 1.01
CA ILE A 267 4.55 -16.07 1.67
C ILE A 267 4.58 -17.27 0.71
N SER A 268 5.56 -18.14 0.93
CA SER A 268 5.74 -19.43 0.25
C SER A 268 6.60 -20.34 1.12
N VAL A 269 6.19 -21.59 1.34
CA VAL A 269 6.98 -22.63 2.02
C VAL A 269 7.64 -23.58 1.00
N GLN A 270 6.94 -23.94 -0.08
CA GLN A 270 7.49 -24.75 -1.19
C GLN A 270 7.42 -23.98 -2.53
N VAL A 271 6.70 -24.53 -3.51
CA VAL A 271 6.53 -23.97 -4.87
C VAL A 271 5.27 -23.10 -4.94
N GLU A 272 4.36 -23.22 -3.97
CA GLU A 272 3.17 -22.39 -3.88
C GLU A 272 3.54 -20.95 -3.55
N THR A 273 2.89 -20.01 -4.23
CA THR A 273 3.09 -18.58 -4.00
C THR A 273 1.77 -17.98 -3.59
N THR A 274 1.65 -17.56 -2.34
CA THR A 274 0.46 -16.85 -1.87
C THR A 274 0.69 -15.35 -2.02
N THR A 275 -0.21 -14.70 -2.76
CA THR A 275 -0.14 -13.27 -3.02
C THR A 275 -0.73 -12.46 -1.86
N GLU A 276 -0.50 -11.15 -1.86
CA GLU A 276 -1.18 -10.21 -0.95
C GLU A 276 -2.70 -10.29 -1.09
N GLU A 277 -3.20 -10.44 -2.31
CA GLU A 277 -4.64 -10.50 -2.59
C GLU A 277 -5.27 -11.76 -1.98
N ASP A 278 -4.62 -12.91 -2.12
CA ASP A 278 -5.09 -14.17 -1.53
C ASP A 278 -5.18 -14.08 -0.02
N LEU A 279 -4.18 -13.47 0.63
CA LEU A 279 -4.17 -13.24 2.07
C LEU A 279 -5.28 -12.28 2.50
N LEU A 280 -5.42 -11.14 1.82
CA LEU A 280 -6.47 -10.16 2.14
C LEU A 280 -7.87 -10.76 1.96
N LYS A 281 -8.08 -11.56 0.91
CA LYS A 281 -9.32 -12.30 0.69
C LYS A 281 -9.59 -13.30 1.81
N ALA A 282 -8.58 -14.09 2.20
CA ALA A 282 -8.68 -15.06 3.28
C ALA A 282 -9.00 -14.39 4.63
N LEU A 283 -8.37 -13.24 4.89
CA LEU A 283 -8.62 -12.44 6.10
C LEU A 283 -10.01 -11.84 6.10
N ASN A 284 -10.53 -11.36 4.97
CA ASN A 284 -11.90 -10.85 4.90
C ASN A 284 -12.94 -11.94 5.23
N HIS A 285 -12.77 -13.17 4.72
CA HIS A 285 -13.64 -14.28 5.09
C HIS A 285 -13.57 -14.60 6.59
N ALA A 286 -12.37 -14.63 7.16
CA ALA A 286 -12.21 -14.93 8.57
C ALA A 286 -12.65 -13.77 9.49
N ALA A 287 -12.53 -12.53 9.02
CA ALA A 287 -13.00 -11.34 9.73
C ALA A 287 -14.52 -11.40 9.95
N HIS A 288 -15.31 -11.83 8.95
CA HIS A 288 -16.76 -11.99 9.11
C HIS A 288 -17.15 -12.98 10.24
N ILE A 289 -16.35 -14.02 10.45
CA ILE A 289 -16.55 -15.00 11.53
C ILE A 289 -16.23 -14.36 12.88
N LEU A 290 -15.12 -13.64 12.97
CA LEU A 290 -14.75 -12.87 14.16
C LEU A 290 -15.84 -11.84 14.52
N GLU A 291 -16.35 -11.11 13.54
CA GLU A 291 -17.38 -10.09 13.77
C GLU A 291 -18.67 -10.66 14.33
N SER A 292 -19.08 -11.84 13.84
CA SER A 292 -20.26 -12.57 14.33
C SER A 292 -20.12 -12.98 15.80
N SER A 293 -18.88 -13.15 16.28
CA SER A 293 -18.56 -13.44 17.68
C SER A 293 -18.33 -12.18 18.54
N GLY A 294 -18.38 -10.98 17.95
CA GLY A 294 -18.12 -9.71 18.64
C GLY A 294 -16.64 -9.35 18.79
N LEU A 295 -15.76 -9.96 18.01
CA LEU A 295 -14.33 -9.66 17.93
C LEU A 295 -14.02 -8.82 16.68
N MET A 296 -12.93 -8.05 16.75
CA MET A 296 -12.36 -7.30 15.63
C MET A 296 -10.90 -7.65 15.48
N LEU A 297 -10.47 -7.83 14.23
CA LEU A 297 -9.07 -7.94 13.86
C LEU A 297 -8.47 -6.52 13.78
N MET A 298 -7.56 -6.19 14.69
CA MET A 298 -6.93 -4.87 14.78
C MET A 298 -5.64 -4.78 13.96
N GLY A 299 -4.95 -5.91 13.78
CA GLY A 299 -3.73 -5.98 12.98
C GLY A 299 -3.37 -7.43 12.67
N PHE A 300 -2.71 -7.62 11.54
CA PHE A 300 -2.14 -8.92 11.17
C PHE A 300 -0.78 -8.79 10.50
N THR A 301 0.00 -9.86 10.61
CA THR A 301 1.16 -10.14 9.76
C THR A 301 1.34 -11.66 9.66
N CYS A 302 2.18 -12.14 8.75
CA CYS A 302 2.43 -13.56 8.56
C CYS A 302 3.90 -13.87 8.33
N TYR A 303 4.27 -15.15 8.43
CA TYR A 303 5.55 -15.65 7.95
C TYR A 303 5.45 -17.14 7.62
N SER A 304 6.44 -17.64 6.88
CA SER A 304 6.57 -19.05 6.54
C SER A 304 7.49 -19.74 7.56
N ASP A 305 6.94 -20.67 8.35
CA ASP A 305 7.70 -21.45 9.31
C ASP A 305 8.23 -22.73 8.65
N ILE A 306 9.53 -22.74 8.38
CA ILE A 306 10.27 -23.88 7.84
C ILE A 306 11.05 -24.65 8.90
N SER A 307 10.88 -24.30 10.18
CA SER A 307 11.53 -25.02 11.29
C SER A 307 10.87 -26.37 11.58
N THR A 308 9.61 -26.52 11.18
CA THR A 308 8.84 -27.77 11.25
C THR A 308 8.90 -28.54 9.94
N ASN A 309 8.73 -29.87 10.00
CA ASN A 309 8.58 -30.69 8.81
C ASN A 309 7.26 -31.48 8.88
N PRO A 310 6.28 -31.20 7.99
CA PRO A 310 6.31 -30.18 6.94
C PRO A 310 6.30 -28.74 7.48
N GLY A 311 6.85 -27.80 6.72
CA GLY A 311 6.74 -26.37 7.01
C GLY A 311 5.30 -25.88 6.86
N HIS A 312 4.95 -24.75 7.47
CA HIS A 312 3.57 -24.26 7.47
C HIS A 312 3.50 -22.73 7.54
N TYR A 313 2.31 -22.18 7.29
CA TYR A 313 2.07 -20.75 7.38
C TYR A 313 1.66 -20.36 8.79
N VAL A 314 2.23 -19.26 9.28
CA VAL A 314 1.90 -18.69 10.58
C VAL A 314 1.37 -17.27 10.41
N LEU A 315 0.21 -16.97 10.99
CA LEU A 315 -0.40 -15.65 11.01
C LEU A 315 -0.47 -15.13 12.44
N TYR A 316 0.01 -13.92 12.68
CA TYR A 316 -0.14 -13.23 13.96
C TYR A 316 -1.34 -12.30 13.91
N TRP A 317 -2.27 -12.46 14.84
CA TRP A 317 -3.52 -11.67 14.91
C TRP A 317 -3.61 -10.91 16.23
N GLU A 318 -3.78 -9.59 16.15
CA GLU A 318 -4.15 -8.78 17.30
C GLU A 318 -5.66 -8.55 17.30
N LEU A 319 -6.34 -8.98 18.36
CA LEU A 319 -7.80 -8.99 18.45
C LEU A 319 -8.30 -8.03 19.53
N LYS A 320 -9.47 -7.42 19.28
CA LYS A 320 -10.17 -6.55 20.25
C LYS A 320 -11.66 -6.91 20.32
N ALA A 321 -12.24 -6.92 21.52
CA ALA A 321 -13.68 -7.11 21.70
C ALA A 321 -14.46 -5.81 21.40
N LYS A 322 -15.58 -5.89 20.67
CA LYS A 322 -16.41 -4.71 20.30
C LYS A 322 -17.05 -4.01 21.50
N LYS A 323 -17.46 -4.77 22.54
CA LYS A 323 -18.34 -4.26 23.62
C LYS A 323 -17.65 -4.01 24.97
N THR A 324 -16.42 -4.47 25.15
CA THR A 324 -15.71 -4.38 26.43
C THR A 324 -14.24 -4.10 26.20
N ASN A 325 -13.67 -3.13 26.93
CA ASN A 325 -12.22 -2.92 27.04
C ASN A 325 -11.52 -4.00 27.89
N GLY A 326 -12.13 -5.18 28.02
CA GLY A 326 -11.66 -6.27 28.87
C GLY A 326 -10.89 -7.33 28.09
N ILE A 327 -10.33 -8.29 28.82
CA ILE A 327 -9.58 -9.44 28.29
C ILE A 327 -10.42 -10.17 27.23
N VAL A 328 -9.86 -10.33 26.04
CA VAL A 328 -10.47 -11.10 24.95
C VAL A 328 -10.59 -12.55 25.41
N LYS A 329 -11.83 -13.04 25.59
CA LYS A 329 -12.07 -14.45 25.84
C LYS A 329 -12.00 -15.20 24.51
N LEU A 330 -10.88 -15.89 24.28
CA LEU A 330 -10.65 -16.65 23.06
C LEU A 330 -11.47 -17.94 23.09
N ASP A 331 -12.37 -18.10 22.12
CA ASP A 331 -13.03 -19.37 21.86
C ASP A 331 -12.17 -20.22 20.93
N ASN A 332 -11.69 -21.36 21.45
CA ASN A 332 -10.86 -22.28 20.69
C ASN A 332 -11.56 -22.79 19.43
N LYS A 333 -12.87 -23.05 19.47
CA LYS A 333 -13.60 -23.55 18.29
C LYS A 333 -13.66 -22.50 17.19
N LEU A 334 -13.92 -21.26 17.58
CA LEU A 334 -13.98 -20.12 16.66
C LEU A 334 -12.63 -19.90 15.96
N LEU A 335 -11.52 -19.93 16.69
CA LEU A 335 -10.21 -19.65 16.07
C LEU A 335 -9.68 -20.81 15.23
N VAL A 336 -10.00 -22.06 15.59
CA VAL A 336 -9.74 -23.21 14.71
C VAL A 336 -10.57 -23.10 13.43
N GLU A 337 -11.84 -22.68 13.53
CA GLU A 337 -12.68 -22.40 12.35
C GLU A 337 -12.10 -21.29 11.48
N CYS A 338 -11.56 -20.21 12.09
CA CYS A 338 -10.81 -19.19 11.36
C CYS A 338 -9.60 -19.77 10.62
N CYS A 339 -8.79 -20.64 11.25
CA CYS A 339 -7.66 -21.29 10.57
C CYS A 339 -8.13 -22.06 9.32
N CYS A 340 -9.20 -22.85 9.45
CA CYS A 340 -9.76 -23.62 8.34
C CYS A 340 -10.25 -22.71 7.21
N VAL A 341 -10.99 -21.65 7.52
CA VAL A 341 -11.53 -20.73 6.50
C VAL A 341 -10.44 -19.95 5.77
N VAL A 342 -9.33 -19.64 6.45
CA VAL A 342 -8.15 -19.05 5.81
C VAL A 342 -7.54 -20.06 4.82
N GLU A 343 -7.31 -21.30 5.21
CA GLU A 343 -6.79 -22.33 4.29
C GLU A 343 -7.71 -22.61 3.09
N GLU A 344 -9.03 -22.60 3.31
CA GLU A 344 -10.04 -22.77 2.26
C GLU A 344 -10.06 -21.62 1.26
N SER A 345 -9.53 -20.45 1.63
CA SER A 345 -9.51 -19.26 0.78
C SER A 345 -8.30 -19.21 -0.15
N PHE A 346 -7.25 -19.99 0.14
CA PHE A 346 -6.04 -20.04 -0.68
C PHE A 346 -6.23 -20.81 -2.00
N ASP A 347 -5.24 -20.66 -2.87
CA ASP A 347 -5.22 -21.23 -4.20
C ASP A 347 -5.22 -22.78 -4.20
N ILE A 348 -5.44 -23.35 -5.38
CA ILE A 348 -5.53 -24.80 -5.56
C ILE A 348 -4.20 -25.52 -5.34
N LEU A 349 -3.05 -24.86 -5.52
CA LEU A 349 -1.73 -25.43 -5.26
C LEU A 349 -1.50 -25.57 -3.76
N TYR A 350 -1.75 -24.53 -2.96
CA TYR A 350 -1.73 -24.59 -1.49
C TYR A 350 -2.58 -25.75 -0.99
N LYS A 351 -3.85 -25.81 -1.45
CA LYS A 351 -4.81 -26.86 -1.06
C LYS A 351 -4.33 -28.26 -1.44
N ARG A 352 -3.75 -28.44 -2.63
CA ARG A 352 -3.19 -29.75 -3.03
C ARG A 352 -1.98 -30.13 -2.18
N LEU A 353 -1.11 -29.18 -1.87
CA LEU A 353 0.07 -29.44 -1.06
C LEU A 353 -0.34 -29.87 0.36
N ARG A 354 -1.30 -29.16 0.95
CA ARG A 354 -1.87 -29.43 2.27
C ARG A 354 -2.69 -30.72 2.36
N SER A 355 -3.52 -31.02 1.36
CA SER A 355 -4.51 -32.12 1.43
C SER A 355 -4.09 -33.43 0.77
N LYS A 356 -3.28 -33.38 -0.30
CA LYS A 356 -2.86 -34.58 -1.05
C LYS A 356 -1.40 -34.96 -0.85
N SER A 357 -0.51 -33.98 -0.87
CA SER A 357 0.94 -34.25 -0.83
C SER A 357 1.50 -34.37 0.59
N GLY A 358 0.87 -33.72 1.58
CA GLY A 358 1.38 -33.63 2.94
C GLY A 358 2.69 -32.84 3.08
N GLN A 359 3.09 -32.10 2.05
CA GLN A 359 4.32 -31.29 2.02
C GLN A 359 4.18 -29.96 2.76
N LEU A 360 2.95 -29.59 3.14
CA LEU A 360 2.64 -28.37 3.86
C LEU A 360 1.82 -28.72 5.12
N GLY A 361 2.23 -28.19 6.27
CA GLY A 361 1.59 -28.42 7.56
C GLY A 361 0.34 -27.57 7.77
N PRO A 362 -0.44 -27.83 8.83
CA PRO A 362 -1.62 -27.04 9.16
C PRO A 362 -1.27 -25.59 9.41
N LEU A 363 -2.03 -24.67 8.79
CA LEU A 363 -1.93 -23.25 9.07
C LEU A 363 -2.12 -22.95 10.56
N GLU A 364 -1.28 -22.06 11.07
CA GLU A 364 -1.29 -21.61 12.45
C GLU A 364 -1.73 -20.14 12.56
N ILE A 365 -2.66 -19.86 13.47
CA ILE A 365 -2.97 -18.50 13.93
C ILE A 365 -2.43 -18.33 15.34
N ARG A 366 -1.56 -17.34 15.54
CA ARG A 366 -1.03 -16.91 16.83
C ARG A 366 -1.72 -15.63 17.25
N VAL A 367 -2.51 -15.68 18.31
CA VAL A 367 -3.14 -14.48 18.88
C VAL A 367 -2.11 -13.77 19.75
N VAL A 368 -1.89 -12.49 19.51
CA VAL A 368 -0.94 -11.66 20.27
C VAL A 368 -1.65 -10.71 21.22
N GLN A 369 -0.91 -10.20 22.21
CA GLN A 369 -1.38 -9.19 23.15
C GLN A 369 -1.81 -7.90 22.43
N GLN A 370 -2.76 -7.17 22.99
CA GLN A 370 -3.13 -5.85 22.48
C GLN A 370 -1.95 -4.86 22.62
N GLY A 371 -1.71 -4.04 21.61
CA GLY A 371 -0.53 -3.16 21.51
C GLY A 371 0.74 -3.89 21.04
N THR A 372 0.62 -5.09 20.47
CA THR A 372 1.76 -5.80 19.88
C THR A 372 2.23 -5.10 18.62
N PHE A 373 1.29 -4.73 17.73
CA PHE A 373 1.63 -4.04 16.50
C PHE A 373 2.12 -2.60 16.73
N ASP A 374 1.75 -1.97 17.85
CA ASP A 374 2.31 -0.68 18.27
C ASP A 374 3.78 -0.83 18.66
N SER A 375 4.13 -1.83 19.47
CA SER A 375 5.54 -2.10 19.80
C SER A 375 6.37 -2.53 18.59
N LEU A 376 5.74 -3.24 17.64
CA LEU A 376 6.39 -3.56 16.37
C LEU A 376 6.69 -2.29 15.56
N MET A 377 5.73 -1.37 15.49
CA MET A 377 5.90 -0.07 14.85
C MET A 377 7.03 0.71 15.51
N ASP A 378 7.03 0.85 16.84
CA ASP A 378 8.08 1.54 17.60
C ASP A 378 9.46 0.93 17.35
N TYR A 379 9.56 -0.39 17.32
CA TYR A 379 10.81 -1.08 17.02
C TYR A 379 11.31 -0.77 15.60
N LEU A 380 10.44 -0.86 14.60
CA LEU A 380 10.83 -0.58 13.21
C LEU A 380 11.19 0.90 13.02
N ILE A 381 10.49 1.82 13.70
CA ILE A 381 10.84 3.24 13.75
C ILE A 381 12.22 3.44 14.38
N SER A 382 12.51 2.76 15.49
CA SER A 382 13.84 2.83 16.13
C SER A 382 14.98 2.30 15.24
N LYS A 383 14.64 1.47 14.24
CA LYS A 383 15.56 0.97 13.21
C LYS A 383 15.62 1.86 11.95
N GLY A 384 14.94 3.01 11.96
CA GLY A 384 14.98 4.00 10.88
C GLY A 384 13.75 4.00 9.97
N ALA A 385 12.69 3.25 10.27
CA ALA A 385 11.43 3.37 9.54
C ALA A 385 10.74 4.72 9.86
N SER A 386 10.10 5.33 8.86
CA SER A 386 9.31 6.55 9.06
C SER A 386 7.96 6.22 9.70
N ALA A 387 7.60 6.86 10.83
CA ALA A 387 6.27 6.61 11.44
C ALA A 387 5.12 7.13 10.57
N SER A 388 5.30 8.20 9.80
CA SER A 388 4.24 8.75 8.94
C SER A 388 3.96 7.88 7.71
N GLN A 389 4.92 7.03 7.32
CA GLN A 389 4.81 6.11 6.19
C GLN A 389 4.72 4.66 6.64
N TYR A 390 4.71 4.43 7.95
CA TYR A 390 4.72 3.10 8.50
C TYR A 390 3.48 2.34 8.04
N LYS A 391 3.72 1.13 7.57
CA LYS A 391 2.70 0.11 7.35
C LYS A 391 3.21 -1.15 7.99
N THR A 392 2.36 -1.84 8.75
CA THR A 392 2.68 -3.16 9.27
C THR A 392 3.13 -4.05 8.11
N PRO A 393 4.34 -4.62 8.11
CA PRO A 393 4.77 -5.48 7.03
C PRO A 393 3.86 -6.70 6.96
N LEU A 394 3.38 -7.04 5.76
CA LEU A 394 2.48 -8.20 5.56
C LEU A 394 3.17 -9.52 5.89
N CYS A 395 4.44 -9.65 5.50
CA CYS A 395 5.27 -10.80 5.79
C CYS A 395 6.54 -10.39 6.54
N ILE A 396 6.89 -11.17 7.56
CA ILE A 396 8.08 -10.96 8.37
C ILE A 396 9.16 -11.98 8.01
N ASN A 397 10.32 -11.48 7.60
CA ASN A 397 11.53 -12.28 7.39
C ASN A 397 12.67 -11.91 8.36
N SER A 398 12.46 -10.93 9.24
CA SER A 398 13.50 -10.47 10.18
C SER A 398 13.41 -11.23 11.51
N PRO A 399 14.47 -11.93 11.95
CA PRO A 399 14.48 -12.63 13.24
C PRO A 399 14.19 -11.71 14.44
N GLY A 400 14.65 -10.46 14.39
CA GLY A 400 14.41 -9.49 15.46
C GLY A 400 12.95 -9.08 15.57
N VAL A 401 12.24 -8.99 14.43
CA VAL A 401 10.80 -8.71 14.40
C VAL A 401 10.00 -9.92 14.89
N LEU A 402 10.37 -11.13 14.44
CA LEU A 402 9.73 -12.37 14.89
C LEU A 402 9.85 -12.54 16.41
N ALA A 403 11.00 -12.22 17.00
CA ALA A 403 11.19 -12.29 18.44
C ALA A 403 10.20 -11.41 19.23
N ILE A 404 9.91 -10.20 18.74
CA ILE A 404 8.94 -9.28 19.38
C ILE A 404 7.52 -9.83 19.28
N LEU A 405 7.16 -10.39 18.14
CA LEU A 405 5.84 -11.01 17.95
C LEU A 405 5.68 -12.25 18.84
N GLU A 406 6.69 -13.11 18.86
CA GLU A 406 6.71 -14.35 19.66
C GLU A 406 6.63 -14.10 21.17
N ASP A 407 7.32 -13.08 21.68
CA ASP A 407 7.27 -12.70 23.10
C ASP A 407 5.85 -12.31 23.55
N LYS A 408 5.02 -11.83 22.62
CA LYS A 408 3.66 -11.35 22.88
C LYS A 408 2.57 -12.33 22.49
N VAL A 409 2.89 -13.58 22.12
CA VAL A 409 1.88 -14.60 21.80
C VAL A 409 1.11 -15.02 23.06
N LEU A 410 -0.21 -14.90 23.01
CA LEU A 410 -1.13 -15.34 24.05
C LEU A 410 -1.57 -16.80 23.85
N ALA A 411 -1.85 -17.18 22.60
CA ALA A 411 -2.37 -18.50 22.26
C ALA A 411 -2.09 -18.85 20.80
N ARG A 412 -2.03 -20.15 20.51
CA ARG A 412 -1.75 -20.72 19.18
C ARG A 412 -2.87 -21.67 18.79
N PHE A 413 -3.33 -21.56 17.55
CA PHE A 413 -4.44 -22.35 17.00
C PHE A 413 -4.05 -22.90 15.64
N PHE A 414 -4.37 -24.16 15.39
CA PHE A 414 -4.03 -24.83 14.14
C PHE A 414 -5.31 -25.24 13.41
N SER A 415 -5.26 -25.22 12.09
CA SER A 415 -6.29 -25.83 11.25
C SER A 415 -6.41 -27.32 11.57
N ASP A 416 -7.61 -27.78 11.93
CA ASP A 416 -7.89 -29.16 12.33
C ASP A 416 -8.34 -30.05 11.16
N LYS A 417 -8.54 -29.45 9.98
CA LYS A 417 -8.99 -30.12 8.75
C LYS A 417 -8.11 -29.73 7.59
N SER A 418 -8.04 -30.59 6.59
CA SER A 418 -7.40 -30.23 5.32
C SER A 418 -8.44 -29.54 4.42
N PRO A 419 -8.08 -28.44 3.72
CA PRO A 419 -9.02 -27.73 2.87
C PRO A 419 -9.43 -28.60 1.66
N PRO A 420 -10.69 -28.47 1.18
CA PRO A 420 -11.15 -29.17 -0.01
C PRO A 420 -10.41 -28.63 -1.25
N VAL A 421 -10.05 -29.55 -2.16
CA VAL A 421 -9.32 -29.24 -3.41
C VAL A 421 -10.26 -28.96 -4.56
#